data_AF-A0A0C2FUT6-F1
#
_entry.id   AF-A0A0C2FUT6-F1
#
_cell.length_a   1.000
_cell.length_b   1.000
_cell.length_c   1.000
_cell.angle_alpha   90.00
_cell.angle_beta   90.00
_cell.angle_gamma   90.00
#
_symmetry.space_group_name_H-M   'P 1'
#
loop_
_entity.id
_entity.type
_entity.pdbx_description
1 polymer ?
#
loop_
_entity_poly.entity_id
_entity_poly.type
_entity_poly.pdbx_seq_one_letter_code
_entity_poly.pdbx_strand_id
1 'polypeptide(L)'
;MEITEAALTTLITLCEGDLRRSITYLQSLSCRENVTSDFISTMTGQIDEKVVNQLLLTCHSKETDRIVDAVESICRAGYASRPLIDQIYEQLLDDDSLKDIQKCAIFEKMAVIEARLLDGADEYIQMMELLFCIQSHFTH
;
A
#
# COMPACT_ATOMS: atom_id res chain seq x y z
N MET A 1 30.49 -4.31 4.78
CA MET A 1 29.04 -4.27 4.52
C MET A 1 28.48 -5.59 4.99
N GLU A 2 27.96 -5.63 6.20
CA GLU A 2 27.20 -6.80 6.67
C GLU A 2 25.74 -6.57 6.29
N ILE A 3 25.24 -7.34 5.33
CA ILE A 3 23.82 -7.36 4.98
C ILE A 3 23.23 -8.57 5.69
N THR A 4 22.27 -8.35 6.58
CA THR A 4 21.53 -9.44 7.21
C THR A 4 20.76 -10.22 6.15
N GLU A 5 20.67 -11.55 6.29
CA GLU A 5 19.90 -12.40 5.35
C GLU A 5 18.45 -11.93 5.19
N ALA A 6 17.81 -11.49 6.28
CA ALA A 6 16.47 -10.89 6.24
C ALA A 6 16.42 -9.65 5.33
N ALA A 7 17.43 -8.77 5.39
CA ALA A 7 17.50 -7.58 4.57
C ALA A 7 17.69 -7.93 3.08
N LEU A 8 18.43 -9.01 2.78
CA LEU A 8 18.60 -9.52 1.43
C LEU A 8 17.28 -10.10 0.87
N THR A 9 16.56 -10.88 1.65
CA THR A 9 15.26 -11.44 1.25
C THR A 9 14.25 -10.33 0.97
N THR A 10 14.14 -9.34 1.87
CA THR A 10 13.28 -8.16 1.67
C THR A 10 13.62 -7.42 0.38
N LEU A 11 14.91 -7.23 0.08
CA LEU A 11 15.36 -6.58 -1.16
C LEU A 11 14.95 -7.38 -2.40
N ILE A 12 15.11 -8.71 -2.38
CA ILE A 12 14.72 -9.58 -3.50
C ILE A 12 13.22 -9.49 -3.76
N THR A 13 12.41 -9.59 -2.71
CA THR A 13 10.94 -9.48 -2.81
C THR A 13 10.53 -8.12 -3.38
N LEU A 14 11.11 -7.03 -2.89
CA LEU A 14 10.79 -5.66 -3.34
C LEU A 14 11.20 -5.36 -4.78
N CYS A 15 12.17 -6.10 -5.33
CA CYS A 15 12.61 -5.89 -6.69
C CYS A 15 11.78 -6.65 -7.72
N GLU A 16 10.94 -7.61 -7.31
CA GLU A 16 10.00 -8.34 -8.18
C GLU A 16 10.65 -8.89 -9.46
N GLY A 17 11.92 -9.29 -9.38
CA GLY A 17 12.70 -9.77 -10.52
C GLY A 17 13.38 -8.71 -11.39
N ASP A 18 13.20 -7.41 -11.12
CA ASP A 18 13.95 -6.33 -11.76
C ASP A 18 15.37 -6.22 -11.19
N LEU A 19 16.32 -6.82 -11.90
CA LEU A 19 17.74 -6.78 -11.54
C LEU A 19 18.32 -5.36 -11.54
N ARG A 20 17.84 -4.45 -12.38
CA ARG A 20 18.30 -3.05 -12.41
C ARG A 20 17.89 -2.33 -11.13
N ARG A 21 16.67 -2.56 -10.67
CA ARG A 21 16.15 -2.04 -9.39
C ARG A 21 16.98 -2.58 -8.21
N SER A 22 17.25 -3.89 -8.20
CA SER A 22 18.12 -4.51 -7.17
C SER A 22 19.51 -3.87 -7.10
N ILE A 23 20.17 -3.68 -8.25
CA ILE A 23 21.51 -3.06 -8.30
C ILE A 23 21.45 -1.62 -7.78
N THR A 24 20.43 -0.86 -8.17
CA THR A 24 20.27 0.55 -7.75
C THR A 24 20.11 0.66 -6.24
N TYR A 25 19.31 -0.23 -5.63
CA TYR A 25 19.18 -0.28 -4.17
C TYR A 25 20.48 -0.68 -3.50
N LEU A 26 21.16 -1.73 -3.98
CA LEU A 26 22.45 -2.16 -3.41
C LEU A 26 23.51 -1.05 -3.48
N GLN A 27 23.57 -0.30 -4.59
CA GLN A 27 24.46 0.85 -4.73
C GLN A 27 24.11 1.96 -3.73
N SER A 28 22.84 2.25 -3.55
CA SER A 28 22.39 3.25 -2.57
C SER A 28 22.70 2.85 -1.12
N LEU A 29 22.64 1.55 -0.84
CA LEU A 29 22.95 0.95 0.47
C LEU A 29 24.47 0.88 0.72
N SER A 30 25.29 0.83 -0.34
CA SER A 30 26.75 0.69 -0.26
C SER A 30 27.45 1.85 0.46
N CYS A 31 26.78 3.00 0.61
CA CYS A 31 27.29 4.15 1.35
C CYS A 31 27.23 3.96 2.88
N ARG A 32 26.71 2.85 3.41
CA ARG A 32 26.58 2.58 4.85
C ARG A 32 27.19 1.23 5.25
N GLU A 33 27.68 1.14 6.49
CA GLU A 33 28.34 -0.05 7.01
C GLU A 33 27.36 -1.16 7.46
N ASN A 34 26.19 -0.75 8.00
CA ASN A 34 25.15 -1.65 8.52
C ASN A 34 23.80 -1.41 7.81
N VAL A 35 23.25 -2.46 7.20
CA VAL A 35 21.97 -2.41 6.48
C VAL A 35 20.94 -3.29 7.21
N THR A 36 19.92 -2.66 7.78
CA THR A 36 18.78 -3.32 8.43
C THR A 36 17.56 -3.35 7.51
N SER A 37 16.61 -4.28 7.76
CA SER A 37 15.38 -4.39 6.97
C SER A 37 14.55 -3.10 7.02
N ASP A 38 14.46 -2.46 8.19
CA ASP A 38 13.71 -1.20 8.37
C ASP A 38 14.25 -0.07 7.48
N PHE A 39 15.58 -0.03 7.29
CA PHE A 39 16.20 0.94 6.41
C PHE A 39 15.83 0.70 4.95
N ILE A 40 15.79 -0.56 4.52
CA ILE A 40 15.37 -0.94 3.17
C ILE A 40 13.91 -0.53 2.96
N SER A 41 13.00 -0.90 3.86
CA SER A 41 11.58 -0.56 3.76
C SER A 41 11.33 0.95 3.72
N THR A 42 12.07 1.73 4.53
CA THR A 42 12.01 3.20 4.50
C THR A 42 12.51 3.74 3.15
N MET A 43 13.59 3.19 2.62
CA MET A 43 14.19 3.67 1.38
C MET A 43 13.37 3.30 0.14
N THR A 44 12.68 2.16 0.16
CA THR A 44 11.82 1.70 -0.94
C THR A 44 10.43 2.31 -0.91
N GLY A 45 10.10 3.10 0.12
CA GLY A 45 8.78 3.71 0.28
C GLY A 45 7.70 2.68 0.62
N GLN A 46 8.09 1.54 1.19
CA GLN A 46 7.15 0.51 1.60
C GLN A 46 6.34 1.01 2.79
N ILE A 47 5.01 0.93 2.68
CA ILE A 47 4.10 1.31 3.74
C ILE A 47 4.08 0.18 4.78
N ASP A 48 4.12 0.54 6.06
CA ASP A 48 4.01 -0.43 7.16
C ASP A 48 2.63 -1.09 7.09
N GLU A 49 2.62 -2.43 7.11
CA GLU A 49 1.42 -3.26 7.05
C GLU A 49 0.40 -2.87 8.13
N LYS A 50 0.85 -2.37 9.28
CA LYS A 50 -0.02 -1.86 10.35
C LYS A 50 -0.90 -0.71 9.90
N VAL A 51 -0.38 0.18 9.04
CA VAL A 51 -1.13 1.32 8.51
C VAL A 51 -2.26 0.84 7.61
N VAL A 52 -1.96 -0.11 6.72
CA VAL A 52 -2.97 -0.69 5.81
C VAL A 52 -4.03 -1.47 6.57
N ASN A 53 -3.62 -2.29 7.54
CA ASN A 53 -4.54 -2.99 8.43
C ASN A 53 -5.46 -2.01 9.17
N GLN A 54 -4.92 -0.90 9.70
CA GLN A 54 -5.72 0.12 10.38
C GLN A 54 -6.72 0.81 9.44
N LEU A 55 -6.36 1.01 8.17
CA LEU A 55 -7.26 1.56 7.15
C LEU A 55 -8.42 0.62 6.87
N LEU A 56 -8.13 -0.67 6.63
CA LEU A 56 -9.17 -1.67 6.40
C LEU A 56 -10.09 -1.83 7.62
N LEU A 57 -9.53 -1.86 8.84
CA LEU A 57 -10.32 -1.85 10.07
C LEU A 57 -11.25 -0.64 10.18
N THR A 58 -10.82 0.52 9.67
CA THR A 58 -11.65 1.73 9.62
C THR A 58 -12.81 1.54 8.64
N CYS A 59 -12.58 0.90 7.49
CA CYS A 59 -13.61 0.57 6.51
C CYS A 59 -14.66 -0.44 7.02
N HIS A 60 -14.36 -1.25 8.03
CA HIS A 60 -15.36 -2.10 8.69
C HIS A 60 -16.34 -1.32 9.59
N SER A 61 -15.97 -0.12 10.04
CA SER A 61 -16.86 0.74 10.83
C SER A 61 -17.92 1.40 9.95
N LYS A 62 -19.08 1.73 10.52
CA LYS A 62 -20.10 2.57 9.87
C LYS A 62 -19.84 4.07 9.99
N GLU A 63 -18.82 4.46 10.76
CA GLU A 63 -18.47 5.86 10.99
C GLU A 63 -17.65 6.42 9.82
N THR A 64 -18.32 7.12 8.90
CA THR A 64 -17.71 7.71 7.70
C THR A 64 -16.65 8.76 8.01
N ASP A 65 -16.79 9.50 9.11
CA ASP A 65 -15.85 10.54 9.51
C ASP A 65 -14.44 9.96 9.76
N ARG A 66 -14.36 8.72 10.24
CA ARG A 66 -13.08 8.04 10.46
C ARG A 66 -12.33 7.76 9.17
N ILE A 67 -13.03 7.55 8.05
CA ILE A 67 -12.39 7.38 6.74
C ILE A 67 -11.72 8.69 6.34
N VAL A 68 -12.37 9.83 6.54
CA VAL A 68 -11.81 11.14 6.21
C VAL A 68 -10.53 11.39 7.02
N ASP A 69 -10.57 11.16 8.33
CA ASP A 69 -9.40 11.30 9.21
C ASP A 69 -8.24 10.39 8.79
N ALA A 70 -8.57 9.15 8.39
CA ALA A 70 -7.58 8.18 7.96
C ALA A 70 -6.92 8.55 6.64
N VAL A 71 -7.68 9.01 5.64
CA VAL A 71 -7.15 9.53 4.36
C VAL A 71 -6.25 10.74 4.62
N GLU A 72 -6.68 11.69 5.44
CA GLU A 72 -5.85 12.84 5.78
C GLU A 72 -4.54 12.42 6.48
N SER A 73 -4.59 11.40 7.34
CA SER A 73 -3.40 10.88 8.00
C SER A 73 -2.41 10.29 7.01
N ILE A 74 -2.88 9.53 6.01
CA ILE A 74 -2.04 8.99 4.94
C ILE A 74 -1.39 10.12 4.15
N CYS A 75 -2.19 11.11 3.73
CA CYS A 75 -1.69 12.24 2.94
C CYS A 75 -0.65 13.05 3.73
N ARG A 76 -0.88 13.29 5.03
CA ARG A 76 0.09 13.97 5.91
C ARG A 76 1.38 13.18 6.12
N ALA A 77 1.31 11.85 6.12
CA ALA A 77 2.48 10.98 6.21
C ALA A 77 3.29 10.92 4.90
N GLY A 78 2.75 11.41 3.78
CA GLY A 78 3.43 11.46 2.49
C GLY A 78 3.54 10.09 1.81
N TYR A 79 2.66 9.15 2.13
CA TYR A 79 2.61 7.87 1.43
C TYR A 79 2.09 8.04 0.02
N ALA A 80 2.76 7.41 -0.95
CA ALA A 80 2.28 7.38 -2.33
C ALA A 80 1.03 6.50 -2.44
N SER A 81 0.04 6.97 -3.20
CA SER A 81 -1.24 6.27 -3.38
C SER A 81 -1.09 4.89 -4.03
N ARG A 82 -0.15 4.72 -4.96
CA ARG A 82 -0.02 3.46 -5.72
C ARG A 82 0.44 2.26 -4.87
N PRO A 83 1.57 2.32 -4.15
CA PRO A 83 1.93 1.25 -3.21
C PRO A 83 0.86 0.95 -2.16
N LEU A 84 0.07 1.96 -1.77
CA LEU A 84 -1.05 1.78 -0.85
C LEU A 84 -2.18 0.96 -1.47
N ILE A 85 -2.55 1.25 -2.72
CA ILE A 85 -3.56 0.49 -3.46
C ILE A 85 -3.11 -0.96 -3.66
N ASP A 86 -1.85 -1.18 -4.03
CA ASP A 86 -1.28 -2.53 -4.20
C ASP A 86 -1.38 -3.35 -2.91
N GLN A 87 -1.02 -2.76 -1.76
CA GLN A 87 -1.11 -3.45 -0.47
C GLN A 87 -2.56 -3.70 -0.02
N ILE A 88 -3.47 -2.76 -0.29
CA ILE A 88 -4.91 -2.96 -0.02
C ILE A 88 -5.45 -4.12 -0.89
N TYR A 89 -5.05 -4.18 -2.16
CA TYR A 89 -5.43 -5.27 -3.07
C TYR A 89 -5.00 -6.63 -2.52
N GLU A 90 -3.74 -6.79 -2.15
CA GLU A 90 -3.21 -8.03 -1.58
C GLU A 90 -3.97 -8.45 -0.31
N GLN A 91 -4.24 -7.51 0.60
CA GLN A 91 -4.99 -7.83 1.83
C GLN A 91 -6.45 -8.22 1.57
N LEU A 92 -7.12 -7.59 0.61
CA LEU A 92 -8.50 -7.91 0.26
C LEU A 92 -8.63 -9.19 -0.56
N LEU A 93 -7.58 -9.58 -1.30
CA LEU A 93 -7.58 -10.79 -2.10
C LEU A 93 -7.79 -12.03 -1.22
N ASP A 94 -7.10 -12.08 -0.07
CA ASP A 94 -7.16 -13.16 0.91
C ASP A 94 -8.24 -12.97 1.99
N ASP A 95 -9.03 -11.89 1.94
CA ASP A 95 -10.06 -11.62 2.95
C ASP A 95 -11.33 -12.46 2.73
N ASP A 96 -11.53 -13.48 3.55
CA ASP A 96 -12.71 -14.37 3.49
C ASP A 96 -14.02 -13.71 3.94
N SER A 97 -13.99 -12.50 4.51
CA SER A 97 -15.19 -11.77 4.92
C SER A 97 -15.97 -11.18 3.74
N LEU A 98 -15.32 -11.05 2.57
CA LEU A 98 -15.92 -10.55 1.34
C LEU A 98 -16.20 -11.69 0.36
N LYS A 99 -17.39 -11.67 -0.25
CA LYS A 99 -17.73 -12.56 -1.37
C LYS A 99 -16.98 -12.14 -2.63
N ASP A 100 -16.73 -13.09 -3.52
CA ASP A 100 -16.08 -12.82 -4.82
C ASP A 100 -16.74 -11.69 -5.62
N ILE A 101 -18.08 -11.57 -5.56
CA ILE A 101 -18.80 -10.49 -6.24
C ILE A 101 -18.50 -9.10 -5.64
N GLN A 102 -18.28 -9.03 -4.32
CA GLN A 102 -17.89 -7.79 -3.62
C GLN A 102 -16.43 -7.46 -3.95
N LYS A 103 -15.53 -8.46 -3.89
CA LYS A 103 -14.12 -8.30 -4.29
C LYS A 103 -14.00 -7.80 -5.73
N CYS A 104 -14.75 -8.41 -6.66
CA CYS A 104 -14.76 -8.01 -8.07
C CYS A 104 -15.15 -6.54 -8.25
N ALA A 105 -16.22 -6.07 -7.59
CA ALA A 105 -16.64 -4.67 -7.66
C ALA A 105 -15.59 -3.70 -7.09
N ILE A 106 -14.95 -4.07 -5.98
CA ILE A 106 -13.86 -3.28 -5.39
C ILE A 106 -12.65 -3.23 -6.33
N PHE A 107 -12.25 -4.35 -6.92
CA PHE A 107 -11.08 -4.42 -7.80
C PHE A 107 -11.30 -3.68 -9.12
N GLU A 108 -12.52 -3.73 -9.67
CA GLU A 108 -12.90 -2.88 -10.80
C GLU A 108 -12.76 -1.39 -10.44
N LYS A 109 -13.19 -1.01 -9.22
CA LYS A 109 -13.05 0.36 -8.74
C LYS A 109 -11.58 0.77 -8.58
N MET A 110 -10.75 -0.10 -8.03
CA MET A 110 -9.30 0.13 -7.90
C MET A 110 -8.67 0.41 -9.26
N ALA A 111 -8.97 -0.41 -10.27
CA ALA A 111 -8.42 -0.23 -11.62
C ALA A 111 -8.80 1.13 -12.24
N VAL A 112 -10.05 1.59 -12.04
CA VAL A 112 -10.50 2.92 -12.48
C VAL A 112 -9.73 4.03 -11.76
N ILE A 113 -9.52 3.88 -10.45
CA ILE A 113 -8.78 4.84 -9.62
C ILE A 113 -7.31 4.91 -10.03
N GLU A 114 -6.65 3.78 -10.26
CA GLU A 114 -5.28 3.74 -10.74
C GLU A 114 -5.11 4.43 -12.09
N ALA A 115 -6.06 4.21 -13.03
CA ALA A 115 -6.05 4.89 -14.31
C ALA A 115 -6.15 6.42 -14.13
N ARG A 116 -7.03 6.89 -13.24
CA ARG A 116 -7.16 8.32 -12.93
C ARG A 116 -5.91 8.89 -12.26
N LEU A 117 -5.29 8.15 -11.35
CA LEU A 117 -4.03 8.56 -10.72
C LEU A 117 -2.90 8.68 -11.75
N LEU A 118 -2.85 7.77 -12.73
CA LEU A 118 -1.90 7.85 -13.84
C LEU A 118 -2.13 9.10 -14.70
N ASP A 119 -3.38 9.50 -14.89
CA ASP A 119 -3.77 10.74 -15.58
C ASP A 119 -3.57 12.01 -14.73
N GLY A 120 -3.03 11.89 -13.51
CA GLY A 120 -2.73 13.02 -12.63
C GLY A 120 -3.93 13.52 -11.82
N ALA A 121 -4.91 12.67 -11.55
CA ALA A 121 -6.01 12.99 -10.63
C ALA A 121 -5.51 13.21 -9.19
N ASP A 122 -6.30 13.97 -8.42
CA ASP A 122 -6.00 14.27 -7.03
C ASP A 122 -6.03 13.00 -6.15
N GLU A 123 -4.90 12.72 -5.50
CA GLU A 123 -4.70 11.53 -4.66
C GLU A 123 -5.68 11.44 -3.50
N TYR A 124 -5.96 12.57 -2.83
CA TYR A 124 -6.85 12.61 -1.68
C TYR A 124 -8.28 12.22 -2.08
N ILE A 125 -8.78 12.78 -3.18
CA ILE A 125 -10.12 12.46 -3.70
C ILE A 125 -10.20 11.00 -4.12
N GLN A 126 -9.18 10.49 -4.84
CA GLN A 126 -9.18 9.11 -5.31
C GLN A 126 -9.11 8.10 -4.15
N MET A 127 -8.26 8.32 -3.15
CA MET A 127 -8.16 7.44 -1.99
C MET A 127 -9.45 7.44 -1.16
N MET A 128 -10.08 8.60 -1.01
CA MET A 128 -11.38 8.69 -0.34
C MET A 128 -12.46 7.89 -1.08
N GLU A 129 -12.53 8.01 -2.41
CA GLU A 129 -13.47 7.25 -3.24
C GLU A 129 -13.26 5.74 -3.12
N LEU A 130 -12.00 5.29 -3.05
CA LEU A 130 -11.67 3.88 -2.83
C LEU A 130 -12.15 3.37 -1.47
N LEU A 131 -11.80 4.07 -0.38
CA LEU A 131 -12.14 3.62 0.97
C LEU A 131 -13.66 3.61 1.21
N PHE A 132 -14.40 4.59 0.67
CA PHE A 132 -15.87 4.55 0.72
C PHE A 132 -16.46 3.40 -0.10
N CYS A 133 -15.88 3.08 -1.26
CA CYS A 133 -16.29 1.91 -2.04
C CYS A 133 -16.13 0.63 -1.22
N ILE A 134 -14.97 0.45 -0.59
CA ILE A 134 -14.67 -0.70 0.27
C ILE A 134 -15.65 -0.77 1.46
N GLN A 135 -15.85 0.35 2.18
CA GLN A 135 -16.78 0.41 3.32
C GLN A 135 -18.21 0.01 2.93
N SER A 136 -18.68 0.43 1.75
CA SER A 136 -20.03 0.08 1.30
C SER A 136 -20.21 -1.44 1.13
N HIS A 137 -19.16 -2.15 0.72
CA HIS A 137 -19.22 -3.61 0.60
C HIS A 137 -19.07 -4.36 1.93
N PHE A 138 -18.48 -3.75 2.97
CA PHE A 138 -18.42 -4.33 4.32
C PHE A 138 -19.69 -4.10 5.15
N THR A 139 -20.44 -3.04 4.87
CA THR A 139 -21.57 -2.60 5.73
C THR A 139 -22.96 -3.10 5.30
N HIS A 140 -23.00 -4.06 4.36
CA HIS A 140 -24.21 -4.69 3.83
C HIS A 140 -24.49 -6.09 4.38
#